data_AF-A0A3M2BXK4-F1
#
_entry.id   AF-A0A3M2BXK4-F1
#
_cell.length_a   1.000
_cell.length_b   1.000
_cell.length_c   1.000
_cell.angle_alpha   90.00
_cell.angle_beta   90.00
_cell.angle_gamma   90.00
#
_symmetry.space_group_name_H-M   'P 1'
#
loop_
_entity.id
_entity.type
_entity.pdbx_description
1 polymer ?
#
loop_
_entity_poly.entity_id
_entity_poly.type
_entity_poly.pdbx_seq_one_letter_code
_entity_poly.pdbx_strand_id
1 'polypeptide(L)'
;MDSWPRRRSLVVSTLGVALLLTACATALPELGPADVPRLQSAVAEAPDDFDLQTQLGIALYRSDRFEEARDVLTAVVESGEAGGAAYLFLGLANESLEDWTAARQAYSAYLDAGRWDPLKEQIRDRLLLIARNELRAQARQALAQESELTTQPPTPRTVAVFPFRLVSDDESLEPLQVALADMMITDLSISNAVTVLERTQIQSLLDEMALSEAGYTEAATGARAGRLLRAEHVVQGALTTLGDETLRFDADVLNTERASSAGRISDEDRLEALFDMEKEVVFRVLEVLGAELTPAERQAINENRAENLLAFLAYGQGLQALDRGDYQAAQQFFDQAVQLDPGFGAAGQARFEAEGLGDAAGQSPDDLANNATGETGGVTGVPGTDRYNTDLLRQTAGDVNPSPSGDLLDQGTTGDGARKQTDERDPQQEAGNGEGPTSTRSRLPIRIRRPGGGSSGSGGVPARPGGGR
;
A
#
# COMPACT_ATOMS: atom_id res chain seq x y z
N MET A 1 -9.79 -68.94 88.32
CA MET A 1 -8.54 -68.73 87.57
C MET A 1 -8.99 -68.44 86.15
N ASP A 2 -9.40 -67.19 85.93
CA ASP A 2 -8.63 -66.17 85.18
C ASP A 2 -8.70 -66.47 83.68
N SER A 3 -9.12 -65.62 82.75
CA SER A 3 -9.37 -64.19 82.67
C SER A 3 -10.06 -63.94 81.31
N TRP A 4 -10.79 -62.83 81.16
CA TRP A 4 -11.28 -62.32 79.86
C TRP A 4 -10.12 -61.65 79.06
N PRO A 5 -10.24 -61.24 77.77
CA PRO A 5 -11.47 -60.84 77.07
C PRO A 5 -11.63 -61.19 75.58
N ARG A 6 -12.83 -60.81 75.11
CA ARG A 6 -13.46 -60.80 73.78
C ARG A 6 -12.61 -60.27 72.61
N ARG A 7 -12.79 -60.88 71.44
CA ARG A 7 -12.63 -60.22 70.12
C ARG A 7 -13.93 -60.39 69.32
N ARG A 8 -14.54 -59.26 68.96
CA ARG A 8 -15.70 -59.14 68.05
C ARG A 8 -15.17 -58.87 66.66
N SER A 9 -15.50 -59.71 65.68
CA SER A 9 -15.26 -59.42 64.26
C SER A 9 -16.43 -58.60 63.71
N LEU A 10 -16.13 -57.37 63.30
CA LEU A 10 -17.03 -56.49 62.54
C LEU A 10 -16.72 -56.67 61.05
N VAL A 11 -17.75 -57.04 60.29
CA VAL A 11 -17.77 -57.01 58.82
C VAL A 11 -17.86 -55.54 58.41
N VAL A 12 -16.83 -55.03 57.74
CA VAL A 12 -16.84 -53.67 57.17
C VAL A 12 -17.28 -53.79 55.70
N SER A 13 -18.48 -53.28 55.42
CA SER A 13 -18.99 -53.04 54.09
C SER A 13 -18.21 -51.90 53.42
N THR A 14 -17.58 -52.19 52.28
CA THR A 14 -16.94 -51.18 51.42
C THR A 14 -18.01 -50.42 50.63
N LEU A 15 -18.30 -49.19 51.09
CA LEU A 15 -19.09 -48.20 50.34
C LEU A 15 -18.17 -47.59 49.27
N GLY A 16 -18.40 -47.89 48.00
CA GLY A 16 -17.73 -47.23 46.88
C GLY A 16 -18.30 -45.83 46.69
N VAL A 17 -17.56 -44.81 47.14
CA VAL A 17 -17.82 -43.42 46.79
C VAL A 17 -17.27 -43.17 45.39
N ALA A 18 -18.15 -43.12 44.41
CA ALA A 18 -17.83 -42.60 43.09
C ALA A 18 -17.70 -41.06 43.20
N LEU A 19 -16.46 -40.56 43.30
CA LEU A 19 -16.17 -39.15 43.10
C LEU A 19 -16.35 -38.83 41.61
N LEU A 20 -17.51 -38.28 41.26
CA LEU A 20 -17.68 -37.54 40.00
C LEU A 20 -16.89 -36.24 40.14
N LEU A 21 -15.64 -36.24 39.68
CA LEU A 21 -14.90 -35.02 39.41
C LEU A 21 -15.57 -34.34 38.21
N THR A 22 -16.51 -33.44 38.47
CA THR A 22 -16.92 -32.43 37.52
C THR A 22 -15.70 -31.57 37.22
N ALA A 23 -15.05 -31.83 36.09
CA ALA A 23 -14.08 -30.91 35.52
C ALA A 23 -14.84 -29.64 35.12
N CYS A 24 -14.86 -28.65 36.02
CA CYS A 24 -15.10 -27.28 35.59
C CYS A 24 -13.94 -26.93 34.65
N ALA A 25 -14.23 -26.84 33.35
CA ALA A 25 -13.37 -26.11 32.42
C ALA A 25 -13.42 -24.64 32.84
N THR A 26 -12.61 -24.27 33.83
CA THR A 26 -12.31 -22.87 34.09
C THR A 26 -11.49 -22.40 32.91
N ALA A 27 -12.11 -21.64 32.01
CA ALA A 27 -11.37 -20.81 31.07
C ALA A 27 -10.30 -20.07 31.88
N LEU A 28 -9.03 -20.24 31.49
CA LEU A 28 -7.94 -19.49 32.11
C LEU A 28 -8.25 -17.99 31.96
N PRO A 29 -7.97 -17.17 32.99
CA PRO A 29 -8.17 -15.74 32.88
C PRO A 29 -7.32 -15.22 31.72
N GLU A 30 -7.94 -14.36 30.92
CA GLU A 30 -7.26 -13.53 29.93
C GLU A 30 -6.06 -12.82 30.60
N LEU A 31 -4.86 -12.98 30.02
CA LEU A 31 -3.64 -12.33 30.50
C LEU A 31 -3.89 -10.84 30.68
N GLY A 32 -3.55 -10.27 31.83
CA GLY A 32 -3.82 -8.86 32.12
C GLY A 32 -2.79 -8.19 33.01
N PRO A 33 -3.04 -6.95 33.46
CA PRO A 33 -2.08 -6.16 34.24
C PRO A 33 -1.58 -6.85 35.52
N ALA A 34 -2.42 -7.68 36.13
CA ALA A 34 -2.06 -8.43 37.33
C ALA A 34 -1.00 -9.52 37.08
N ASP A 35 -0.85 -9.99 35.84
CA ASP A 35 0.10 -11.03 35.47
C ASP A 35 1.50 -10.51 35.22
N VAL A 36 1.67 -9.22 34.94
CA VAL A 36 2.95 -8.64 34.52
C VAL A 36 4.09 -8.94 35.51
N PRO A 37 3.96 -8.72 36.84
CA PRO A 37 5.07 -9.00 37.76
C PRO A 37 5.46 -10.48 37.82
N ARG A 38 4.47 -11.37 37.71
CA ARG A 38 4.68 -12.83 37.68
C ARG A 38 5.40 -13.24 36.40
N LEU A 39 4.96 -12.72 35.26
CA LEU A 39 5.56 -13.03 33.94
C LEU A 39 6.97 -12.44 33.81
N GLN A 40 7.22 -11.23 34.31
CA GLN A 40 8.57 -10.65 34.36
C GLN A 40 9.53 -11.54 35.16
N SER A 41 9.08 -12.06 36.30
CA SER A 41 9.88 -12.97 37.12
C SER A 41 10.15 -14.29 36.39
N ALA A 42 9.14 -14.85 35.71
CA ALA A 42 9.28 -16.09 34.94
C ALA A 42 10.23 -15.94 33.73
N VAL A 43 10.14 -14.82 32.98
CA VAL A 43 11.05 -14.51 31.87
C VAL A 43 12.49 -14.30 32.37
N ALA A 44 12.67 -13.72 33.57
CA ALA A 44 14.01 -13.58 34.17
C ALA A 44 14.64 -14.94 34.54
N GLU A 45 13.82 -15.93 34.90
CA GLU A 45 14.28 -17.30 35.19
C GLU A 45 14.53 -18.12 33.91
N ALA A 46 13.77 -17.86 32.84
CA ALA A 46 13.85 -18.54 31.56
C ALA A 46 13.86 -17.52 30.39
N PRO A 47 14.99 -16.85 30.13
CA PRO A 47 15.06 -15.78 29.13
C PRO A 47 14.91 -16.28 27.69
N ASP A 48 15.15 -17.57 27.42
CA ASP A 48 15.01 -18.15 26.08
C ASP A 48 13.62 -18.78 25.83
N ASP A 49 12.68 -18.60 26.77
CA ASP A 49 11.28 -19.06 26.63
C ASP A 49 10.44 -17.98 25.93
N PHE A 50 10.37 -18.06 24.60
CA PHE A 50 9.66 -17.09 23.77
C PHE A 50 8.14 -17.12 23.95
N ASP A 51 7.57 -18.22 24.43
CA ASP A 51 6.15 -18.29 24.79
C ASP A 51 5.87 -17.45 26.05
N LEU A 52 6.75 -17.52 27.06
CA LEU A 52 6.66 -16.65 28.24
C LEU A 52 6.87 -15.18 27.90
N GLN A 53 7.81 -14.87 27.00
CA GLN A 53 8.01 -13.50 26.51
C GLN A 53 6.79 -12.99 25.74
N THR A 54 6.18 -13.83 24.88
CA THR A 54 4.94 -13.47 24.18
C THR A 54 3.81 -13.16 25.16
N GLN A 55 3.63 -14.00 26.18
CA GLN A 55 2.65 -13.74 27.24
C GLN A 55 2.92 -12.44 28.00
N LEU A 56 4.19 -12.15 28.29
CA LEU A 56 4.60 -10.89 28.91
C LEU A 56 4.25 -9.70 28.01
N GLY A 57 4.56 -9.78 26.71
CA GLY A 57 4.21 -8.76 25.72
C GLY A 57 2.70 -8.50 25.66
N ILE A 58 1.88 -9.55 25.65
CA ILE A 58 0.41 -9.44 25.68
C ILE A 58 -0.07 -8.75 26.97
N ALA A 59 0.47 -9.15 28.13
CA ALA A 59 0.09 -8.56 29.41
C ALA A 59 0.51 -7.08 29.51
N LEU A 60 1.67 -6.72 28.94
CA LEU A 60 2.16 -5.34 28.85
C LEU A 60 1.26 -4.50 27.93
N TYR A 61 0.88 -5.03 26.76
CA TYR A 61 -0.04 -4.36 25.84
C TYR A 61 -1.38 -4.05 26.53
N ARG A 62 -1.98 -5.03 27.20
CA ARG A 62 -3.23 -4.88 27.97
C ARG A 62 -3.10 -4.02 29.23
N SER A 63 -1.89 -3.55 29.52
CA SER A 63 -1.61 -2.59 30.59
C SER A 63 -1.31 -1.19 30.05
N ASP A 64 -1.57 -0.93 28.76
CA ASP A 64 -1.22 0.30 28.04
C ASP A 64 0.29 0.60 28.02
N ARG A 65 1.13 -0.42 28.26
CA ARG A 65 2.60 -0.31 28.24
C ARG A 65 3.12 -0.68 26.85
N PHE A 66 2.66 0.03 25.84
CA PHE A 66 2.87 -0.32 24.43
C PHE A 66 4.35 -0.34 24.03
N GLU A 67 5.17 0.59 24.52
CA GLU A 67 6.62 0.60 24.23
C GLU A 67 7.30 -0.67 24.77
N GLU A 68 7.03 -1.05 26.02
CA GLU A 68 7.60 -2.25 26.61
C GLU A 68 7.07 -3.53 25.95
N ALA A 69 5.78 -3.54 25.58
CA ALA A 69 5.19 -4.64 24.82
C ALA A 69 5.89 -4.81 23.47
N ARG A 70 6.07 -3.72 22.72
CA ARG A 70 6.80 -3.70 21.44
C ARG A 70 8.21 -4.25 21.63
N ASP A 71 8.96 -3.75 22.61
CA ASP A 71 10.36 -4.13 22.80
C ASP A 71 10.49 -5.64 23.11
N VAL A 72 9.63 -6.20 23.97
CA VAL A 72 9.61 -7.64 24.26
C VAL A 72 9.20 -8.46 23.04
N LEU A 73 8.16 -8.04 22.31
CA LEU A 73 7.64 -8.79 21.17
C LEU A 73 8.54 -8.73 19.93
N THR A 74 9.26 -7.62 19.72
CA THR A 74 10.30 -7.51 18.69
C THR A 74 11.40 -8.54 18.93
N ALA A 75 11.87 -8.68 20.18
CA ALA A 75 12.90 -9.68 20.51
C ALA A 75 12.41 -11.12 20.24
N VAL A 76 11.13 -11.41 20.49
CA VAL A 76 10.51 -12.70 20.14
C VAL A 76 10.50 -12.91 18.62
N VAL A 77 10.10 -11.90 17.84
CA VAL A 77 10.08 -11.99 16.36
C VAL A 77 11.48 -12.18 15.78
N GLU A 78 12.47 -11.46 16.28
CA GLU A 78 13.88 -11.55 15.83
C GLU A 78 14.52 -12.90 16.15
N SER A 79 13.99 -13.66 17.12
CA SER A 79 14.46 -15.02 17.42
C SER A 79 14.17 -16.03 16.30
N GLY A 80 13.18 -15.75 15.43
CA GLY A 80 12.68 -16.66 14.40
C GLY A 80 11.69 -17.71 14.90
N GLU A 81 11.40 -17.78 16.20
CA GLU A 81 10.48 -18.74 16.82
C GLU A 81 9.09 -18.13 17.13
N ALA A 82 8.81 -16.95 16.58
CA ALA A 82 7.56 -16.23 16.86
C ALA A 82 6.33 -16.91 16.25
N GLY A 83 5.33 -17.18 17.09
CA GLY A 83 3.99 -17.57 16.66
C GLY A 83 3.11 -16.38 16.24
N GLY A 84 1.95 -16.66 15.65
CA GLY A 84 0.99 -15.63 15.20
C GLY A 84 0.62 -14.61 16.28
N ALA A 85 0.43 -15.03 17.53
CA ALA A 85 0.12 -14.13 18.63
C ALA A 85 1.20 -13.04 18.87
N ALA A 86 2.48 -13.36 18.68
CA ALA A 86 3.56 -12.39 18.83
C ALA A 86 3.48 -11.30 17.75
N TYR A 87 3.27 -11.68 16.49
CA TYR A 87 3.09 -10.75 15.37
C TYR A 87 1.84 -9.89 15.52
N LEU A 88 0.72 -10.49 15.94
CA LEU A 88 -0.54 -9.77 16.15
C LEU A 88 -0.38 -8.66 17.20
N PHE A 89 0.13 -9.01 18.38
CA PHE A 89 0.28 -8.06 19.47
C PHE A 89 1.42 -7.07 19.22
N LEU A 90 2.44 -7.43 18.43
CA LEU A 90 3.43 -6.47 17.94
C LEU A 90 2.78 -5.45 17.00
N GLY A 91 1.91 -5.89 16.09
CA GLY A 91 1.13 -5.01 15.22
C GLY A 91 0.25 -4.05 16.01
N LEU A 92 -0.51 -4.57 16.98
CA LEU A 92 -1.36 -3.77 17.86
C LEU A 92 -0.57 -2.76 18.70
N ALA A 93 0.58 -3.15 19.25
CA ALA A 93 1.44 -2.26 20.02
C ALA A 93 2.00 -1.13 19.15
N ASN A 94 2.51 -1.44 17.95
CA ASN A 94 3.00 -0.43 17.01
C ASN A 94 1.89 0.49 16.51
N GLU A 95 0.71 -0.05 16.26
CA GLU A 95 -0.47 0.73 15.88
C GLU A 95 -0.84 1.75 16.99
N SER A 96 -0.83 1.30 18.25
CA SER A 96 -1.12 2.16 19.42
C SER A 96 -0.05 3.23 19.65
N LEU A 97 1.15 3.03 19.11
CA LEU A 97 2.26 3.99 19.10
C LEU A 97 2.28 4.87 17.84
N GLU A 98 1.31 4.70 16.94
CA GLU A 98 1.24 5.36 15.63
C GLU A 98 2.46 5.08 14.72
N ASP A 99 3.17 3.97 14.95
CA ASP A 99 4.20 3.46 14.04
C ASP A 99 3.53 2.60 12.97
N TRP A 100 2.89 3.26 12.01
CA TRP A 100 2.09 2.62 10.97
C TRP A 100 2.90 1.65 10.10
N THR A 101 4.17 1.97 9.84
CA THR A 101 5.08 1.13 9.05
C THR A 101 5.37 -0.17 9.78
N ALA A 102 5.76 -0.10 11.06
CA ALA A 102 6.03 -1.29 11.87
C ALA A 102 4.74 -2.10 12.11
N ALA A 103 3.60 -1.43 12.33
CA ALA A 103 2.30 -2.08 12.46
C ALA A 103 1.93 -2.87 11.20
N ARG A 104 2.07 -2.27 10.01
CA ARG A 104 1.81 -2.92 8.72
C ARG A 104 2.68 -4.14 8.51
N GLN A 105 3.98 -4.06 8.86
CA GLN A 105 4.90 -5.18 8.75
C GLN A 105 4.49 -6.34 9.67
N ALA A 106 4.20 -6.05 10.93
CA ALA A 106 3.81 -7.08 11.90
C ALA A 106 2.46 -7.73 11.55
N TYR A 107 1.46 -6.95 11.11
CA TYR A 107 0.19 -7.49 10.65
C TYR A 107 0.30 -8.33 9.37
N SER A 108 1.17 -7.93 8.44
CA SER A 108 1.45 -8.73 7.25
C SER A 108 2.08 -10.07 7.62
N ALA A 109 3.06 -10.07 8.54
CA ALA A 109 3.66 -11.30 9.07
C ALA A 109 2.65 -12.17 9.84
N TYR A 110 1.66 -11.57 10.50
CA TYR A 110 0.56 -12.31 11.12
C TYR A 110 -0.30 -13.06 10.08
N LEU A 111 -0.52 -12.53 8.88
CA LEU A 111 -1.29 -13.24 7.85
C LEU A 111 -0.62 -14.56 7.43
N ASP A 112 0.72 -14.63 7.51
CA ASP A 112 1.50 -15.83 7.23
C ASP A 112 1.52 -16.79 8.44
N ALA A 113 1.80 -16.27 9.64
CA ALA A 113 2.04 -17.07 10.85
C ALA A 113 0.78 -17.39 11.67
N GLY A 114 -0.30 -16.63 11.48
CA GLY A 114 -1.56 -16.74 12.21
C GLY A 114 -2.28 -18.05 11.94
N ARG A 115 -3.08 -18.51 12.91
CA ARG A 115 -3.77 -19.80 12.86
C ARG A 115 -5.26 -19.69 12.61
N TRP A 116 -5.86 -18.52 12.86
CA TRP A 116 -7.31 -18.35 12.85
C TRP A 116 -7.81 -17.49 11.68
N ASP A 117 -8.45 -18.12 10.70
CA ASP A 117 -8.88 -17.47 9.45
C ASP A 117 -9.80 -16.24 9.65
N PRO A 118 -10.80 -16.24 10.56
CA PRO A 118 -11.64 -15.06 10.74
C PRO A 118 -10.87 -13.82 11.20
N LEU A 119 -9.82 -13.99 12.01
CA LEU A 119 -8.95 -12.88 12.42
C LEU A 119 -7.98 -12.48 11.32
N LYS A 120 -7.58 -13.40 10.44
CA LYS A 120 -6.83 -13.02 9.23
C LYS A 120 -7.65 -12.08 8.33
N GLU A 121 -8.94 -12.33 8.15
CA GLU A 121 -9.81 -11.40 7.40
C GLU A 121 -9.88 -10.03 8.08
N GLN A 122 -10.11 -9.98 9.40
CA GLN A 122 -10.10 -8.71 10.15
C GLN A 122 -8.78 -7.96 10.02
N ILE A 123 -7.64 -8.67 9.97
CA ILE A 123 -6.32 -8.07 9.79
C ILE A 123 -6.10 -7.59 8.35
N ARG A 124 -6.65 -8.28 7.34
CA ARG A 124 -6.63 -7.78 5.95
C ARG A 124 -7.37 -6.45 5.83
N ASP A 125 -8.55 -6.37 6.44
CA ASP A 125 -9.32 -5.12 6.50
C ASP A 125 -8.57 -4.04 7.27
N ARG A 126 -7.98 -4.40 8.42
CA ARG A 126 -7.17 -3.49 9.23
C ARG A 126 -5.98 -2.91 8.46
N LEU A 127 -5.33 -3.71 7.63
CA LEU A 127 -4.20 -3.27 6.79
C LEU A 127 -4.59 -2.15 5.81
N LEU A 128 -5.84 -2.11 5.32
CA LEU A 128 -6.32 -1.00 4.49
C LEU A 128 -6.31 0.32 5.28
N LEU A 129 -6.76 0.28 6.54
CA LEU A 129 -6.76 1.45 7.43
C LEU A 129 -5.33 1.88 7.79
N ILE A 130 -4.45 0.91 8.11
CA ILE A 130 -3.05 1.18 8.44
C ILE A 130 -2.33 1.84 7.26
N ALA A 131 -2.52 1.35 6.03
CA ALA A 131 -1.92 1.93 4.84
C ALA A 131 -2.34 3.40 4.64
N ARG A 132 -3.61 3.74 4.88
CA ARG A 132 -4.08 5.14 4.82
C ARG A 132 -3.46 6.03 5.89
N ASN A 133 -3.33 5.53 7.12
CA ASN A 133 -2.69 6.28 8.20
C ASN A 133 -1.19 6.49 7.94
N GLU A 134 -0.51 5.49 7.37
CA GLU A 134 0.87 5.59 6.92
C GLU A 134 1.03 6.71 5.88
N LEU A 135 0.16 6.76 4.86
CA LEU A 135 0.19 7.82 3.84
C LEU A 135 -0.02 9.22 4.43
N ARG A 136 -0.93 9.39 5.41
CA ARG A 136 -1.12 10.67 6.12
C ARG A 136 0.12 11.06 6.92
N ALA A 137 0.73 10.11 7.64
CA ALA A 137 1.96 10.35 8.38
C ALA A 137 3.12 10.75 7.43
N GLN A 138 3.25 10.07 6.30
CA GLN A 138 4.23 10.41 5.26
C GLN A 138 3.98 11.81 4.67
N ALA A 139 2.72 12.19 4.42
CA ALA A 139 2.36 13.53 3.97
C ALA A 139 2.77 14.61 4.97
N ARG A 140 2.51 14.41 6.28
CA ARG A 140 2.97 15.32 7.34
C ARG A 140 4.48 15.44 7.39
N GLN A 141 5.18 14.31 7.28
CA GLN A 141 6.64 14.29 7.25
C GLN A 141 7.17 15.04 6.02
N ALA A 142 6.59 14.83 4.84
CA ALA A 142 6.98 15.53 3.62
C ALA A 142 6.84 17.05 3.77
N LEU A 143 5.74 17.51 4.37
CA LEU A 143 5.52 18.93 4.68
C LEU A 143 6.55 19.47 5.68
N ALA A 144 6.86 18.71 6.73
CA ALA A 144 7.89 19.08 7.71
C ALA A 144 9.30 19.15 7.10
N GLN A 145 9.57 18.34 6.08
CA GLN A 145 10.86 18.22 5.38
C GLN A 145 10.87 18.94 4.01
N GLU A 146 9.93 19.86 3.76
CA GLU A 146 9.75 20.49 2.44
C GLU A 146 11.03 21.14 1.90
N SER A 147 11.81 21.80 2.76
CA SER A 147 13.07 22.45 2.36
C SER A 147 14.11 21.46 1.85
N GLU A 148 14.15 20.26 2.41
CA GLU A 148 15.08 19.20 1.98
C GLU A 148 14.60 18.58 0.67
N LEU A 149 13.30 18.23 0.60
CA LEU A 149 12.68 17.64 -0.59
C LEU A 149 12.77 18.55 -1.81
N THR A 150 12.68 19.87 -1.62
CA THR A 150 12.81 20.85 -2.72
C THR A 150 14.19 20.83 -3.39
N THR A 151 15.21 20.32 -2.71
CA THR A 151 16.57 20.18 -3.28
C THR A 151 16.84 18.81 -3.89
N GLN A 152 15.94 17.85 -3.66
CA GLN A 152 16.07 16.52 -4.23
C GLN A 152 15.46 16.47 -5.63
N PRO A 153 16.07 15.76 -6.59
CA PRO A 153 15.45 15.56 -7.88
C PRO A 153 14.16 14.73 -7.71
N PRO A 154 13.14 15.01 -8.54
CA PRO A 154 11.94 14.18 -8.58
C PRO A 154 12.28 12.76 -9.03
N THR A 155 11.39 11.81 -8.73
CA THR A 155 11.49 10.45 -9.25
C THR A 155 11.19 10.49 -10.76
N PRO A 156 12.12 10.03 -11.62
CA PRO A 156 11.93 10.10 -13.07
C PRO A 156 10.66 9.37 -13.53
N ARG A 157 10.02 9.89 -14.57
CA ARG A 157 8.80 9.38 -15.22
C ARG A 157 7.60 9.22 -14.27
N THR A 158 7.65 9.87 -13.11
CA THR A 158 6.55 9.81 -12.14
C THR A 158 5.52 10.89 -12.41
N VAL A 159 4.24 10.53 -12.40
CA VAL A 159 3.12 11.42 -12.73
C VAL A 159 2.10 11.40 -11.58
N ALA A 160 1.72 12.57 -11.09
CA ALA A 160 0.58 12.72 -10.19
C ALA A 160 -0.60 13.35 -10.95
N VAL A 161 -1.80 12.81 -10.83
CA VAL A 161 -3.02 13.41 -11.39
C VAL A 161 -3.84 13.98 -10.25
N PHE A 162 -4.04 15.30 -10.25
CA PHE A 162 -4.79 15.95 -9.19
C PHE A 162 -6.28 15.98 -9.52
N PRO A 163 -7.15 16.06 -8.50
CA PRO A 163 -8.56 16.36 -8.72
C PRO A 163 -8.72 17.59 -9.61
N PHE A 164 -9.51 17.45 -10.68
CA PHE A 164 -9.78 18.56 -11.58
C PHE A 164 -10.66 19.58 -10.88
N ARG A 165 -10.52 20.86 -11.18
CA ARG A 165 -11.47 21.86 -10.68
C ARG A 165 -12.75 21.83 -11.49
N LEU A 166 -13.89 22.04 -10.86
CA LEU A 166 -15.14 22.28 -11.59
C LEU A 166 -15.47 23.78 -11.60
N VAL A 167 -15.76 24.30 -12.79
CA VAL A 167 -16.32 25.63 -13.01
C VAL A 167 -17.68 25.45 -13.65
N SER A 168 -18.71 25.33 -12.82
CA SER A 168 -20.09 25.10 -13.22
C SER A 168 -21.08 25.73 -12.26
N ASP A 169 -22.27 26.05 -12.76
CA ASP A 169 -23.43 26.40 -11.94
C ASP A 169 -24.22 25.16 -11.46
N ASP A 170 -23.87 23.96 -11.96
CA ASP A 170 -24.47 22.69 -11.57
C ASP A 170 -23.57 21.93 -10.59
N GLU A 171 -23.87 22.09 -9.30
CA GLU A 171 -23.17 21.40 -8.21
C GLU A 171 -23.30 19.87 -8.29
N SER A 172 -24.29 19.33 -9.01
CA SER A 172 -24.45 17.88 -9.17
C SER A 172 -23.29 17.23 -9.95
N LEU A 173 -22.50 18.04 -10.67
CA LEU A 173 -21.32 17.61 -11.41
C LEU A 173 -20.03 17.64 -10.59
N GLU A 174 -20.04 18.17 -9.36
CA GLU A 174 -18.85 18.22 -8.49
C GLU A 174 -18.12 16.88 -8.32
N PRO A 175 -18.80 15.72 -8.27
CA PRO A 175 -18.14 14.41 -8.19
C PRO A 175 -17.20 14.10 -9.37
N LEU A 176 -17.39 14.74 -10.53
CA LEU A 176 -16.52 14.55 -11.70
C LEU A 176 -15.07 14.93 -11.43
N GLN A 177 -14.83 15.86 -10.50
CA GLN A 177 -13.50 16.35 -10.14
C GLN A 177 -12.56 15.23 -9.72
N VAL A 178 -13.04 14.34 -8.84
CA VAL A 178 -12.27 13.20 -8.32
C VAL A 178 -12.43 11.96 -9.20
N ALA A 179 -13.62 11.74 -9.78
CA ALA A 179 -13.87 10.56 -10.61
C ALA A 179 -13.04 10.56 -11.91
N LEU A 180 -12.92 11.71 -12.58
CA LEU A 180 -12.07 11.80 -13.79
C LEU A 180 -10.59 11.69 -13.46
N ALA A 181 -10.14 12.24 -12.33
CA ALA A 181 -8.76 12.10 -11.90
C ALA A 181 -8.42 10.61 -11.63
N ASP A 182 -9.31 9.89 -10.95
CA ASP A 182 -9.15 8.47 -10.66
C ASP A 182 -9.18 7.58 -11.92
N MET A 183 -10.10 7.86 -12.87
CA MET A 183 -10.13 7.17 -14.16
C MET A 183 -8.84 7.43 -14.96
N MET A 184 -8.40 8.69 -15.02
CA MET A 184 -7.16 9.06 -15.70
C MET A 184 -5.93 8.42 -15.04
N ILE A 185 -5.89 8.29 -13.71
CA ILE A 185 -4.83 7.54 -13.01
C ILE A 185 -4.81 6.10 -13.49
N THR A 186 -5.98 5.46 -13.57
CA THR A 186 -6.12 4.08 -14.03
C THR A 186 -5.64 3.92 -15.48
N ASP A 187 -6.05 4.82 -16.37
CA ASP A 187 -5.67 4.76 -17.78
C ASP A 187 -4.18 5.03 -18.02
N LEU A 188 -3.61 6.01 -17.33
CA LEU A 188 -2.18 6.30 -17.42
C LEU A 188 -1.36 5.12 -16.89
N SER A 189 -1.87 4.40 -15.88
CA SER A 189 -1.21 3.22 -15.29
C SER A 189 -1.17 2.00 -16.22
N ILE A 190 -2.01 1.96 -17.27
CA ILE A 190 -1.93 0.93 -18.31
C ILE A 190 -0.62 1.06 -19.10
N SER A 191 -0.08 2.27 -19.22
CA SER A 191 1.19 2.51 -19.92
C SER A 191 2.38 2.16 -19.04
N ASN A 192 3.26 1.30 -19.56
CA ASN A 192 4.53 0.99 -18.89
C ASN A 192 5.58 2.11 -19.01
N ALA A 193 5.25 3.21 -19.68
CA ALA A 193 6.17 4.32 -19.94
C ALA A 193 6.26 5.31 -18.77
N VAL A 194 5.28 5.31 -17.87
CA VAL A 194 5.18 6.24 -16.74
C VAL A 194 4.87 5.48 -15.45
N THR A 195 5.24 6.07 -14.32
CA THR A 195 4.86 5.59 -12.99
C THR A 195 3.83 6.56 -12.44
N VAL A 196 2.57 6.13 -12.33
CA VAL A 196 1.50 6.99 -11.83
C VAL A 196 1.44 6.85 -10.31
N LEU A 197 1.31 7.97 -9.60
CA LEU A 197 1.10 7.96 -8.16
C LEU A 197 -0.35 7.63 -7.83
N GLU A 198 -0.52 6.87 -6.75
CA GLU A 198 -1.83 6.42 -6.27
C GLU A 198 -2.69 7.60 -5.82
N ARG A 199 -4.00 7.53 -6.11
CA ARG A 199 -4.97 8.58 -5.75
C ARG A 199 -4.94 8.89 -4.24
N THR A 200 -4.96 7.85 -3.40
CA THR A 200 -4.98 7.99 -1.93
C THR A 200 -3.73 8.68 -1.39
N GLN A 201 -2.56 8.48 -2.03
CA GLN A 201 -1.33 9.17 -1.66
C GLN A 201 -1.41 10.67 -1.98
N ILE A 202 -1.91 11.00 -3.18
CA ILE A 202 -2.11 12.38 -3.62
C ILE A 202 -3.10 13.09 -2.68
N GLN A 203 -4.24 12.46 -2.42
CA GLN A 203 -5.28 13.02 -1.55
C GLN A 203 -4.77 13.26 -0.13
N SER A 204 -4.05 12.28 0.46
CA SER A 204 -3.48 12.43 1.80
C SER A 204 -2.55 13.64 1.91
N LEU A 205 -1.73 13.91 0.88
CA LEU A 205 -0.90 15.11 0.87
C LEU A 205 -1.74 16.39 0.74
N LEU A 206 -2.70 16.41 -0.18
CA LEU A 206 -3.54 17.60 -0.40
C LEU A 206 -4.35 17.96 0.85
N ASP A 207 -4.86 16.96 1.58
CA ASP A 207 -5.57 17.17 2.85
C ASP A 207 -4.65 17.77 3.92
N GLU A 208 -3.46 17.20 4.12
CA GLU A 208 -2.49 17.73 5.10
C GLU A 208 -2.00 19.13 4.71
N MET A 209 -1.85 19.41 3.40
CA MET A 209 -1.57 20.76 2.89
C MET A 209 -2.70 21.74 3.21
N ALA A 210 -3.95 21.34 3.04
CA ALA A 210 -5.13 22.17 3.32
C ALA A 210 -5.29 22.46 4.82
N LEU A 211 -4.89 21.53 5.69
CA LEU A 211 -4.87 21.71 7.14
C LEU A 211 -3.72 22.61 7.60
N SER A 212 -2.60 22.63 6.88
CA SER A 212 -1.49 23.55 7.15
C SER A 212 -1.87 24.98 6.73
N GLU A 213 -1.69 25.98 7.60
CA GLU A 213 -2.03 27.40 7.34
C GLU A 213 -1.27 28.06 6.15
N ALA A 214 -0.47 27.29 5.41
CA ALA A 214 0.29 27.73 4.26
C ALA A 214 -0.59 27.80 2.98
N GLY A 215 -1.45 28.82 2.95
CA GLY A 215 -2.03 29.49 1.77
C GLY A 215 -2.22 28.66 0.49
N TYR A 216 -3.47 28.26 0.23
CA TYR A 216 -3.93 27.81 -1.08
C TYR A 216 -3.84 28.98 -2.10
N THR A 217 -2.81 29.00 -2.94
CA THR A 217 -2.81 29.80 -4.18
C THR A 217 -2.50 28.89 -5.38
N GLU A 218 -3.50 28.76 -6.26
CA GLU A 218 -3.74 27.62 -7.15
C GLU A 218 -2.54 27.16 -8.01
N ALA A 219 -1.77 28.07 -8.61
CA ALA A 219 -0.66 27.70 -9.50
C ALA A 219 0.65 27.37 -8.75
N ALA A 220 0.88 27.98 -7.59
CA ALA A 220 2.02 27.66 -6.73
C ALA A 220 1.80 26.32 -5.99
N THR A 221 0.55 25.91 -5.80
CA THR A 221 0.17 24.66 -5.14
C THR A 221 0.54 23.42 -5.96
N GLY A 222 0.29 23.40 -7.28
CA GLY A 222 0.55 22.22 -8.13
C GLY A 222 2.01 21.78 -8.19
N ALA A 223 2.94 22.71 -8.49
CA ALA A 223 4.38 22.40 -8.51
C ALA A 223 4.91 22.04 -7.12
N ARG A 224 4.43 22.73 -6.08
CA ARG A 224 4.82 22.48 -4.69
C ARG A 224 4.39 21.09 -4.24
N ALA A 225 3.12 20.75 -4.41
CA ALA A 225 2.58 19.43 -4.09
C ALA A 225 3.28 18.34 -4.91
N GLY A 226 3.53 18.57 -6.20
CA GLY A 226 4.31 17.66 -7.04
C GLY A 226 5.72 17.39 -6.51
N ARG A 227 6.43 18.40 -6.01
CA ARG A 227 7.74 18.23 -5.37
C ARG A 227 7.66 17.44 -4.05
N LEU A 228 6.66 17.72 -3.23
CA LEU A 228 6.42 16.99 -1.98
C LEU A 228 6.10 15.50 -2.25
N LEU A 229 5.36 15.21 -3.32
CA LEU A 229 5.10 13.85 -3.82
C LEU A 229 6.31 13.25 -4.57
N ARG A 230 7.37 14.03 -4.81
CA ARG A 230 8.49 13.68 -5.69
C ARG A 230 8.07 13.25 -7.10
N ALA A 231 6.91 13.69 -7.57
CA ALA A 231 6.47 13.47 -8.95
C ALA A 231 7.28 14.35 -9.91
N GLU A 232 7.69 13.82 -11.06
CA GLU A 232 8.34 14.63 -12.10
C GLU A 232 7.32 15.51 -12.82
N HIS A 233 6.12 14.97 -13.02
CA HIS A 233 5.03 15.67 -13.67
C HIS A 233 3.76 15.66 -12.81
N VAL A 234 3.00 16.75 -12.89
CA VAL A 234 1.66 16.86 -12.30
C VAL A 234 0.68 17.17 -13.42
N VAL A 235 -0.37 16.36 -13.55
CA VAL A 235 -1.53 16.66 -14.38
C VAL A 235 -2.55 17.38 -13.49
N GLN A 236 -2.93 18.58 -13.90
CA GLN A 236 -3.92 19.41 -13.22
C GLN A 236 -4.79 20.10 -14.28
N GLY A 237 -5.99 20.53 -13.90
CA GLY A 237 -6.88 21.11 -14.89
C GLY A 237 -8.22 21.59 -14.34
N ALA A 238 -9.14 21.83 -15.25
CA ALA A 238 -10.50 22.20 -14.92
C ALA A 238 -11.50 21.67 -15.96
N LEU A 239 -12.69 21.36 -15.46
CA LEU A 239 -13.90 21.16 -16.22
C LEU A 239 -14.69 22.47 -16.20
N THR A 240 -15.12 22.97 -17.35
CA THR A 240 -15.95 24.16 -17.47
C THR A 240 -17.25 23.80 -18.19
N THR A 241 -18.41 24.05 -17.58
CA THR A 241 -19.68 23.93 -18.32
C THR A 241 -19.93 25.20 -19.15
N LEU A 242 -20.23 25.02 -20.42
CA LEU A 242 -20.47 26.09 -21.39
C LEU A 242 -21.92 26.01 -21.87
N GLY A 243 -22.80 26.82 -21.27
CA GLY A 243 -24.25 26.67 -21.49
C GLY A 243 -24.78 25.38 -20.86
N ASP A 244 -25.89 24.86 -21.38
CA ASP A 244 -26.66 23.81 -20.70
C ASP A 244 -26.18 22.38 -20.98
N GLU A 245 -25.39 22.15 -22.05
CA GLU A 245 -25.06 20.78 -22.51
C GLU A 245 -23.58 20.58 -22.87
N THR A 246 -22.77 21.64 -22.97
CA THR A 246 -21.37 21.54 -23.41
C THR A 246 -20.43 21.56 -22.20
N LEU A 247 -19.44 20.69 -22.23
CA LEU A 247 -18.37 20.59 -21.26
C LEU A 247 -17.04 20.82 -21.96
N ARG A 248 -16.20 21.68 -21.38
CA ARG A 248 -14.81 21.84 -21.78
C ARG A 248 -13.90 21.23 -20.74
N PHE A 249 -12.99 20.37 -21.16
CA PHE A 249 -11.98 19.74 -20.33
C PHE A 249 -10.61 20.30 -20.67
N ASP A 250 -10.06 21.13 -19.77
CA ASP A 250 -8.70 21.65 -19.85
C ASP A 250 -7.76 20.88 -18.91
N ALA A 251 -6.60 20.46 -19.42
CA ALA A 251 -5.52 19.84 -18.64
C ALA A 251 -4.16 20.49 -18.95
N ASP A 252 -3.32 20.62 -17.93
CA ASP A 252 -1.93 21.10 -18.02
C ASP A 252 -1.02 20.05 -17.39
N VAL A 253 -0.03 19.58 -18.16
CA VAL A 253 1.04 18.71 -17.67
C VAL A 253 2.17 19.61 -17.19
N LEU A 254 2.28 19.78 -15.89
CA LEU A 254 3.30 20.61 -15.24
C LEU A 254 4.56 19.80 -14.97
N ASN A 255 5.74 20.31 -15.35
CA ASN A 255 7.00 19.76 -14.87
C ASN A 255 7.36 20.39 -13.51
N THR A 256 7.56 19.56 -12.49
CA THR A 256 7.70 20.00 -11.08
C THR A 256 9.05 20.67 -10.80
N GLU A 257 10.12 20.17 -11.44
CA GLU A 257 11.48 20.72 -11.32
C GLU A 257 11.56 22.12 -11.93
N ARG A 258 11.02 22.30 -13.14
CA ARG A 258 10.99 23.59 -13.84
C ARG A 258 9.87 24.51 -13.39
N ALA A 259 8.92 24.01 -12.60
CA ALA A 259 7.69 24.68 -12.21
C ALA A 259 6.98 25.35 -13.41
N SER A 260 6.94 24.66 -14.55
CA SER A 260 6.45 25.19 -15.83
C SER A 260 5.66 24.15 -16.60
N SER A 261 4.66 24.58 -17.37
CA SER A 261 3.90 23.72 -18.27
C SER A 261 4.80 23.02 -19.29
N ALA A 262 4.69 21.71 -19.39
CA ALA A 262 5.26 20.87 -20.44
C ALA A 262 4.31 20.75 -21.64
N GLY A 263 3.00 20.87 -21.41
CA GLY A 263 1.98 20.89 -22.46
C GLY A 263 0.59 21.16 -21.89
N ARG A 264 -0.25 21.83 -22.69
CA ARG A 264 -1.65 22.07 -22.36
C ARG A 264 -2.55 21.38 -23.37
N ILE A 265 -3.58 20.73 -22.86
CA ILE A 265 -4.59 19.99 -23.59
C ILE A 265 -5.93 20.64 -23.31
N SER A 266 -6.76 20.77 -24.33
CA SER A 266 -8.13 21.24 -24.20
C SER A 266 -9.01 20.43 -25.15
N ASP A 267 -10.15 19.98 -24.66
CA ASP A 267 -11.20 19.36 -25.44
C ASP A 267 -12.56 19.95 -25.08
N GLU A 268 -13.48 19.98 -26.03
CA GLU A 268 -14.81 20.56 -25.85
C GLU A 268 -15.83 19.75 -26.63
N ASP A 269 -16.79 19.17 -25.93
CA ASP A 269 -17.91 18.44 -26.53
C ASP A 269 -19.11 18.46 -25.57
N ARG A 270 -20.18 17.77 -25.92
CA ARG A 270 -21.34 17.61 -25.05
C ARG A 270 -20.99 16.74 -23.85
N LEU A 271 -21.68 16.95 -22.73
CA LEU A 271 -21.50 16.15 -21.52
C LEU A 271 -21.65 14.64 -21.76
N GLU A 272 -22.48 14.22 -22.73
CA GLU A 272 -22.64 12.81 -23.07
C GLU A 272 -21.36 12.18 -23.66
N ALA A 273 -20.46 12.99 -24.22
CA ALA A 273 -19.17 12.56 -24.77
C ALA A 273 -18.03 12.60 -23.74
N LEU A 274 -18.34 12.83 -22.44
CA LEU A 274 -17.36 12.98 -21.35
C LEU A 274 -16.24 11.92 -21.38
N PHE A 275 -16.62 10.65 -21.52
CA PHE A 275 -15.66 9.55 -21.50
C PHE A 275 -14.75 9.55 -22.73
N ASP A 276 -15.27 9.91 -23.92
CA ASP A 276 -14.45 10.01 -25.13
C ASP A 276 -13.47 11.19 -25.02
N MET A 277 -13.94 12.32 -24.50
CA MET A 277 -13.09 13.48 -24.17
C MET A 277 -11.96 13.09 -23.22
N GLU A 278 -12.28 12.32 -22.17
CA GLU A 278 -11.27 11.86 -21.22
C GLU A 278 -10.19 11.00 -21.88
N LYS A 279 -10.55 10.06 -22.76
CA LYS A 279 -9.56 9.25 -23.51
C LYS A 279 -8.66 10.11 -24.41
N GLU A 280 -9.24 11.07 -25.10
CA GLU A 280 -8.46 12.01 -25.93
C GLU A 280 -7.51 12.87 -25.08
N VAL A 281 -7.91 13.26 -23.87
CA VAL A 281 -7.01 13.93 -22.93
C VAL A 281 -5.89 12.99 -22.46
N VAL A 282 -6.19 11.75 -22.07
CA VAL A 282 -5.19 10.75 -21.68
C VAL A 282 -4.14 10.53 -22.76
N PHE A 283 -4.56 10.31 -24.02
CA PHE A 283 -3.61 10.09 -25.12
C PHE A 283 -2.71 11.29 -25.34
N ARG A 284 -3.25 12.52 -25.30
CA ARG A 284 -2.46 13.74 -25.46
C ARG A 284 -1.53 13.99 -24.26
N VAL A 285 -1.92 13.62 -23.04
CA VAL A 285 -1.04 13.66 -21.87
C VAL A 285 0.14 12.71 -22.06
N LEU A 286 -0.10 11.46 -22.48
CA LEU A 286 0.95 10.49 -22.75
C LEU A 286 1.90 10.96 -23.86
N GLU A 287 1.38 11.59 -24.92
CA GLU A 287 2.19 12.21 -25.97
C GLU A 287 3.09 13.34 -25.43
N VAL A 288 2.57 14.21 -24.56
CA VAL A 288 3.36 15.28 -23.91
C VAL A 288 4.46 14.69 -23.03
N LEU A 289 4.18 13.57 -22.36
CA LEU A 289 5.15 12.85 -21.54
C LEU A 289 6.16 12.03 -22.38
N GLY A 290 6.00 11.99 -23.70
CA GLY A 290 6.85 11.23 -24.61
C GLY A 290 6.67 9.71 -24.49
N ALA A 291 5.52 9.26 -24.00
CA ALA A 291 5.16 7.85 -23.89
C ALA A 291 4.64 7.33 -25.24
N GLU A 292 5.30 6.31 -25.77
CA GLU A 292 4.83 5.58 -26.96
C GLU A 292 3.93 4.42 -26.52
N LEU A 293 2.68 4.43 -26.97
CA LEU A 293 1.72 3.36 -26.69
C LEU A 293 1.76 2.26 -27.74
N THR A 294 1.74 1.01 -27.29
CA THR A 294 1.43 -0.13 -28.14
C THR A 294 -0.05 -0.13 -28.54
N PRO A 295 -0.43 -0.82 -29.65
CA PRO A 295 -1.84 -0.97 -30.02
C PRO A 295 -2.69 -1.62 -28.92
N ALA A 296 -2.12 -2.54 -28.15
CA ALA A 296 -2.80 -3.22 -27.06
C ALA A 296 -3.06 -2.27 -25.87
N GLU A 297 -2.07 -1.48 -25.46
CA GLU A 297 -2.26 -0.46 -24.41
C GLU A 297 -3.29 0.59 -24.83
N ARG A 298 -3.24 1.07 -26.08
CA ARG A 298 -4.23 2.02 -26.61
C ARG A 298 -5.65 1.44 -26.61
N GLN A 299 -5.80 0.15 -26.94
CA GLN A 299 -7.09 -0.52 -26.87
C GLN A 299 -7.57 -0.67 -25.42
N ALA A 300 -6.71 -1.10 -24.50
CA ALA A 300 -7.04 -1.24 -23.09
C ALA A 300 -7.48 0.09 -22.45
N ILE A 301 -6.81 1.20 -22.77
CA ILE A 301 -7.20 2.55 -22.33
C ILE A 301 -8.61 2.91 -22.84
N ASN A 302 -8.89 2.64 -24.12
CA ASN A 302 -10.22 2.92 -24.70
C ASN A 302 -11.35 2.07 -24.10
N GLU A 303 -11.05 0.83 -23.71
CA GLU A 303 -12.01 -0.11 -23.11
C GLU A 303 -12.28 0.19 -21.63
N ASN A 304 -11.33 0.81 -20.91
CA ASN A 304 -11.48 1.18 -19.51
C ASN A 304 -12.38 2.41 -19.32
N ARG A 305 -13.70 2.25 -19.33
CA ARG A 305 -14.65 3.36 -19.13
C ARG A 305 -15.90 2.91 -18.41
N ALA A 306 -16.60 3.86 -17.79
CA ALA A 306 -17.99 3.67 -17.42
C ALA A 306 -18.89 3.84 -18.66
N GLU A 307 -20.05 3.19 -18.65
CA GLU A 307 -21.07 3.30 -19.69
C GLU A 307 -22.22 4.25 -19.28
N ASN A 308 -22.31 4.58 -18.00
CA ASN A 308 -23.40 5.39 -17.44
C ASN A 308 -22.87 6.57 -16.62
N LEU A 309 -23.21 7.80 -17.04
CA LEU A 309 -22.81 9.03 -16.36
C LEU A 309 -23.31 9.10 -14.91
N LEU A 310 -24.52 8.64 -14.62
CA LEU A 310 -25.05 8.62 -13.24
C LEU A 310 -24.29 7.63 -12.36
N ALA A 311 -23.85 6.50 -12.92
CA ALA A 311 -22.99 5.56 -12.19
C ALA A 311 -21.64 6.20 -11.88
N PHE A 312 -21.07 6.94 -12.84
CA PHE A 312 -19.81 7.64 -12.67
C PHE A 312 -19.88 8.80 -11.66
N LEU A 313 -21.00 9.53 -11.63
CA LEU A 313 -21.25 10.54 -10.60
C LEU A 313 -21.39 9.90 -9.21
N ALA A 314 -22.14 8.80 -9.09
CA ALA A 314 -22.24 8.05 -7.83
C ALA A 314 -20.86 7.53 -7.38
N TYR A 315 -20.04 7.03 -8.31
CA TYR A 315 -18.66 6.65 -8.02
C TYR A 315 -17.84 7.81 -7.45
N GLY A 316 -17.89 8.98 -8.08
CA GLY A 316 -17.24 10.19 -7.55
C GLY A 316 -17.73 10.58 -6.15
N GLN A 317 -19.03 10.48 -5.88
CA GLN A 317 -19.58 10.72 -4.53
C GLN A 317 -19.04 9.72 -3.51
N GLY A 318 -18.89 8.46 -3.91
CA GLY A 318 -18.27 7.41 -3.11
C GLY A 318 -16.81 7.74 -2.78
N LEU A 319 -16.01 8.14 -3.77
CA LEU A 319 -14.61 8.56 -3.56
C LEU A 319 -14.52 9.76 -2.59
N GLN A 320 -15.37 10.77 -2.76
CA GLN A 320 -15.41 11.92 -1.85
C GLN A 320 -15.78 11.53 -0.41
N ALA A 321 -16.74 10.62 -0.23
CA ALA A 321 -17.10 10.10 1.09
C ALA A 321 -15.96 9.29 1.71
N LEU A 322 -15.29 8.47 0.89
CA LEU A 322 -14.12 7.67 1.27
C LEU A 322 -12.97 8.54 1.78
N ASP A 323 -12.74 9.69 1.14
CA ASP A 323 -11.69 10.64 1.53
C ASP A 323 -12.01 11.36 2.84
N ARG A 324 -13.29 11.65 3.08
CA ARG A 324 -13.77 12.17 4.38
C ARG A 324 -13.76 11.13 5.51
N GLY A 325 -13.45 9.87 5.21
CA GLY A 325 -13.52 8.77 6.17
C GLY A 325 -14.95 8.30 6.47
N ASP A 326 -15.93 8.72 5.68
CA ASP A 326 -17.32 8.24 5.77
C ASP A 326 -17.47 6.96 4.93
N TYR A 327 -16.92 5.87 5.45
CA TYR A 327 -16.86 4.57 4.76
C TYR A 327 -18.24 3.99 4.47
N GLN A 328 -19.20 4.24 5.36
CA GLN A 328 -20.58 3.77 5.17
C GLN A 328 -21.27 4.51 4.01
N ALA A 329 -21.14 5.84 3.94
CA ALA A 329 -21.68 6.58 2.80
C ALA A 329 -20.93 6.22 1.50
N ALA A 330 -19.61 6.02 1.56
CA ALA A 330 -18.82 5.61 0.42
C ALA A 330 -19.33 4.29 -0.18
N GLN A 331 -19.54 3.27 0.66
CA GLN A 331 -20.09 1.98 0.25
C GLN A 331 -21.46 2.13 -0.43
N GLN A 332 -22.37 2.95 0.13
CA GLN A 332 -23.69 3.18 -0.45
C GLN A 332 -23.64 3.79 -1.85
N PHE A 333 -22.75 4.77 -2.06
CA PHE A 333 -22.57 5.39 -3.36
C PHE A 333 -21.91 4.43 -4.37
N PHE A 334 -20.95 3.62 -3.95
CA PHE A 334 -20.37 2.58 -4.81
C PHE A 334 -21.38 1.49 -5.16
N ASP A 335 -22.24 1.09 -4.22
CA ASP A 335 -23.36 0.19 -4.50
C ASP A 335 -24.31 0.78 -5.54
N GLN A 336 -24.64 2.07 -5.44
CA GLN A 336 -25.45 2.75 -6.44
C GLN A 336 -24.76 2.76 -7.82
N ALA A 337 -23.45 3.03 -7.87
CA ALA A 337 -22.69 2.99 -9.10
C ALA A 337 -22.74 1.60 -9.76
N VAL A 338 -22.50 0.53 -8.99
CA VAL A 338 -22.58 -0.87 -9.48
C VAL A 338 -24.00 -1.25 -9.92
N GLN A 339 -25.05 -0.73 -9.27
CA GLN A 339 -26.43 -0.97 -9.69
C GLN A 339 -26.78 -0.29 -11.02
N LEU A 340 -26.26 0.92 -11.24
CA LEU A 340 -26.49 1.71 -12.45
C LEU A 340 -25.64 1.22 -13.64
N ASP A 341 -24.44 0.71 -13.36
CA ASP A 341 -23.51 0.15 -14.32
C ASP A 341 -22.78 -1.08 -13.73
N PRO A 342 -23.34 -2.29 -13.88
CA PRO A 342 -22.73 -3.52 -13.37
C PRO A 342 -21.38 -3.87 -14.02
N GLY A 343 -21.05 -3.27 -15.17
CA GLY A 343 -19.78 -3.46 -15.87
C GLY A 343 -18.66 -2.55 -15.34
N PHE A 344 -18.99 -1.56 -14.52
CA PHE A 344 -18.02 -0.59 -14.03
C PHE A 344 -17.14 -1.17 -12.90
N GLY A 345 -16.09 -1.89 -13.29
CA GLY A 345 -15.20 -2.63 -12.39
C GLY A 345 -14.59 -1.80 -11.26
N ALA A 346 -14.22 -0.54 -11.53
CA ALA A 346 -13.66 0.36 -10.52
C ALA A 346 -14.64 0.62 -9.35
N ALA A 347 -15.93 0.78 -9.64
CA ALA A 347 -16.95 0.92 -8.59
C ALA A 347 -17.11 -0.34 -7.76
N GLY A 348 -17.00 -1.52 -8.39
CA GLY A 348 -17.02 -2.81 -7.68
C GLY A 348 -15.84 -2.96 -6.72
N GLN A 349 -14.62 -2.62 -7.17
CA GLN A 349 -13.42 -2.64 -6.34
C GLN A 349 -13.50 -1.64 -5.18
N ALA A 350 -13.89 -0.39 -5.47
CA ALA A 350 -13.99 0.66 -4.46
C ALA A 350 -15.07 0.35 -3.41
N ARG A 351 -16.14 -0.37 -3.78
CA ARG A 351 -17.13 -0.88 -2.82
C ARG A 351 -16.49 -1.82 -1.79
N PHE A 352 -15.73 -2.82 -2.24
CA PHE A 352 -15.09 -3.78 -1.34
C PHE A 352 -14.04 -3.11 -0.45
N GLU A 353 -13.30 -2.14 -0.99
CA GLU A 353 -12.36 -1.34 -0.19
C GLU A 353 -13.10 -0.54 0.90
N ALA A 354 -14.21 0.13 0.56
CA ALA A 354 -15.00 0.90 1.51
C ALA A 354 -15.62 0.03 2.62
N GLU A 355 -16.09 -1.17 2.27
CA GLU A 355 -16.61 -2.15 3.22
C GLU A 355 -15.53 -2.57 4.23
N GLY A 356 -14.37 -3.03 3.75
CA GLY A 356 -13.26 -3.42 4.62
C GLY A 356 -12.74 -2.27 5.49
N LEU A 357 -12.68 -1.04 4.95
CA LEU A 357 -12.34 0.14 5.75
C LEU A 357 -13.39 0.46 6.82
N GLY A 358 -14.67 0.29 6.50
CA GLY A 358 -15.77 0.45 7.45
C GLY A 358 -15.70 -0.57 8.59
N ASP A 359 -15.47 -1.84 8.25
CA ASP A 359 -15.32 -2.93 9.22
C ASP A 359 -14.09 -2.72 10.11
N ALA A 360 -12.96 -2.35 9.52
CA ALA A 360 -11.74 -2.03 10.25
C ALA A 360 -11.91 -0.81 11.17
N ALA A 361 -12.50 0.29 10.69
CA ALA A 361 -12.69 1.50 11.47
C ALA A 361 -13.73 1.34 12.59
N GLY A 362 -14.68 0.42 12.43
CA GLY A 362 -15.67 0.07 13.45
C GLY A 362 -15.12 -0.77 14.61
N GLN A 363 -13.89 -1.29 14.49
CA GLN A 363 -13.25 -2.12 15.50
C GLN A 363 -12.06 -1.36 16.13
N SER A 364 -11.99 -1.30 17.45
CA SER A 364 -10.80 -0.77 18.13
C SER A 364 -9.65 -1.80 18.15
N PRO A 365 -8.39 -1.38 18.36
CA PRO A 365 -7.29 -2.31 18.62
C PRO A 365 -7.61 -3.27 19.78
N ASP A 366 -8.30 -2.79 20.81
CA ASP A 366 -8.70 -3.60 21.96
C ASP A 366 -9.77 -4.64 21.60
N ASP A 367 -10.74 -4.29 20.75
CA ASP A 367 -11.73 -5.26 20.25
C ASP A 367 -11.03 -6.39 19.49
N LEU A 368 -10.04 -6.04 18.66
CA LEU A 368 -9.21 -7.00 17.92
C LEU A 368 -8.38 -7.88 18.85
N ALA A 369 -7.76 -7.29 19.88
CA ALA A 369 -6.99 -7.98 20.91
C ALA A 369 -7.84 -8.95 21.75
N ASN A 370 -9.11 -8.62 21.98
CA ASN A 370 -10.06 -9.47 22.71
C ASN A 370 -10.58 -10.62 21.84
N ASN A 371 -10.70 -10.39 20.53
CA ASN A 371 -11.08 -11.44 19.57
C ASN A 371 -9.95 -12.45 19.30
N ALA A 372 -8.71 -12.14 19.72
CA ALA A 372 -7.53 -12.99 19.58
C ALA A 372 -7.46 -14.22 20.52
N THR A 373 -8.56 -14.57 21.19
CA THR A 373 -8.66 -15.74 22.10
C THR A 373 -8.31 -17.06 21.40
N GLY A 374 -8.55 -17.17 20.09
CA GLY A 374 -8.14 -18.33 19.27
C GLY A 374 -6.65 -18.42 18.98
N GLU A 375 -5.92 -17.30 19.01
CA GLU A 375 -4.46 -17.25 18.79
C GLU A 375 -3.67 -17.52 20.07
N THR A 376 -4.25 -17.14 21.21
CA THR A 376 -3.70 -17.33 22.57
C THR A 376 -4.15 -18.65 23.21
N GLY A 377 -5.12 -19.33 22.61
CA GLY A 377 -5.61 -20.65 22.99
C GLY A 377 -4.58 -21.75 22.73
N GLY A 378 -3.60 -21.90 23.62
CA GLY A 378 -2.71 -23.06 23.59
C GLY A 378 -1.34 -22.94 24.24
N VAL A 379 -1.11 -22.11 25.27
CA VAL A 379 -0.01 -22.41 26.21
C VAL A 379 -0.56 -23.41 27.24
N THR A 380 -0.35 -24.69 26.96
CA THR A 380 -0.79 -25.92 27.68
C THR A 380 -2.15 -26.51 27.30
N GLY A 381 -2.15 -27.57 26.46
CA GLY A 381 -3.29 -28.48 26.26
C GLY A 381 -3.21 -29.36 25.00
N VAL A 382 -3.19 -30.69 25.20
CA VAL A 382 -3.14 -31.82 24.23
C VAL A 382 -4.05 -31.64 22.97
N PRO A 383 -3.68 -32.17 21.78
CA PRO A 383 -4.46 -31.98 20.56
C PRO A 383 -5.79 -32.74 20.59
N GLY A 384 -6.89 -31.98 20.55
CA GLY A 384 -8.25 -32.48 20.40
C GLY A 384 -8.74 -32.30 18.98
N THR A 385 -9.02 -33.42 18.31
CA THR A 385 -9.72 -33.51 17.03
C THR A 385 -11.19 -33.12 17.18
N ASP A 386 -11.71 -32.24 16.31
CA ASP A 386 -13.00 -32.38 15.60
C ASP A 386 -13.24 -31.13 14.73
N ARG A 387 -13.23 -31.27 13.39
CA ARG A 387 -14.41 -31.39 12.50
C ARG A 387 -15.34 -30.18 12.54
N TYR A 388 -15.40 -29.40 11.45
CA TYR A 388 -16.58 -29.24 10.57
C TYR A 388 -16.26 -28.43 9.29
N ASN A 389 -16.76 -28.97 8.17
CA ASN A 389 -17.17 -28.38 6.88
C ASN A 389 -16.26 -27.43 6.09
N THR A 390 -15.47 -28.05 5.21
CA THR A 390 -15.31 -27.64 3.81
C THR A 390 -16.65 -27.60 3.06
N ASP A 391 -17.12 -26.42 2.68
CA ASP A 391 -17.75 -26.13 1.36
C ASP A 391 -18.24 -24.67 1.35
N LEU A 392 -17.36 -23.73 0.97
CA LEU A 392 -17.75 -22.48 0.29
C LEU A 392 -16.53 -21.79 -0.36
N LEU A 393 -15.84 -22.51 -1.24
CA LEU A 393 -14.84 -21.93 -2.15
C LEU A 393 -15.04 -22.53 -3.54
N ARG A 394 -15.83 -21.86 -4.39
CA ARG A 394 -15.76 -21.98 -5.85
C ARG A 394 -16.56 -20.88 -6.56
N GLN A 395 -15.86 -19.77 -6.78
CA GLN A 395 -16.05 -18.62 -7.68
C GLN A 395 -15.70 -17.39 -6.84
N THR A 396 -14.46 -16.88 -6.86
CA THR A 396 -13.76 -16.31 -8.01
C THR A 396 -12.25 -16.46 -7.82
N ALA A 397 -11.65 -17.39 -8.55
CA ALA A 397 -10.22 -17.37 -8.84
C ALA A 397 -10.13 -17.14 -10.36
N GLY A 398 -9.84 -15.89 -10.72
CA GLY A 398 -9.77 -15.42 -12.09
C GLY A 398 -9.63 -13.91 -12.06
N ASP A 399 -8.39 -13.47 -12.20
CA ASP A 399 -7.95 -12.10 -12.48
C ASP A 399 -8.12 -11.08 -11.35
N VAL A 400 -7.24 -11.17 -10.36
CA VAL A 400 -6.72 -9.98 -9.68
C VAL A 400 -5.22 -9.97 -9.85
N ASN A 401 -4.75 -9.02 -10.64
CA ASN A 401 -3.36 -8.58 -10.69
C ASN A 401 -3.13 -7.77 -9.40
N PRO A 402 -2.38 -8.27 -8.39
CA PRO A 402 -1.90 -7.40 -7.35
C PRO A 402 -0.85 -6.48 -7.98
N SER A 403 -1.13 -5.17 -8.04
CA SER A 403 -0.10 -4.18 -8.36
C SER A 403 1.12 -4.44 -7.46
N PRO A 404 2.33 -4.61 -8.03
CA PRO A 404 3.49 -5.09 -7.28
C PRO A 404 4.13 -3.91 -6.55
N SER A 405 3.66 -3.62 -5.34
CA SER A 405 4.25 -2.57 -4.48
C SER A 405 4.77 -3.16 -3.16
N GLY A 406 5.42 -4.32 -3.25
CA GLY A 406 6.22 -4.89 -2.15
C GLY A 406 7.71 -4.50 -2.18
N ASP A 407 8.25 -4.10 -3.34
CA ASP A 407 9.71 -4.10 -3.55
C ASP A 407 10.36 -2.70 -3.73
N LEU A 408 9.62 -1.59 -3.59
CA LEU A 408 10.15 -0.25 -3.86
C LEU A 408 10.46 0.62 -2.62
N LEU A 409 10.39 0.08 -1.40
CA LEU A 409 10.65 0.85 -0.18
C LEU A 409 11.89 0.43 0.62
N ASP A 410 12.72 -0.50 0.14
CA ASP A 410 13.94 -0.92 0.85
C ASP A 410 15.25 -0.69 0.05
N GLN A 411 15.51 0.55 -0.36
CA GLN A 411 16.88 0.95 -0.71
C GLN A 411 17.27 2.25 -0.05
N GLY A 412 17.72 2.13 1.19
CA GLY A 412 18.32 3.23 1.92
C GLY A 412 18.82 2.83 3.30
N THR A 413 19.80 1.91 3.38
CA THR A 413 21.05 2.01 4.18
C THR A 413 21.59 0.61 4.53
N THR A 414 22.81 0.30 4.08
CA THR A 414 23.91 -0.19 4.94
C THR A 414 25.12 -0.55 4.07
N GLY A 415 26.29 -0.14 4.56
CA GLY A 415 27.57 -0.31 3.91
C GLY A 415 28.23 -1.65 4.21
N ASP A 416 29.05 -2.06 3.25
CA ASP A 416 30.31 -2.81 3.34
C ASP A 416 30.40 -3.99 4.34
N GLY A 417 30.51 -5.20 3.80
CA GLY A 417 31.08 -6.32 4.55
C GLY A 417 30.74 -7.73 4.06
N ALA A 418 31.78 -8.41 3.55
CA ALA A 418 31.98 -9.86 3.55
C ALA A 418 31.56 -10.70 2.32
N ARG A 419 32.62 -11.18 1.64
CA ARG A 419 32.71 -12.24 0.64
C ARG A 419 32.22 -13.61 1.15
N LYS A 420 31.65 -14.41 0.23
CA LYS A 420 31.80 -15.88 0.04
C LYS A 420 31.12 -16.24 -1.29
N GLN A 421 31.83 -16.50 -2.39
CA GLN A 421 32.45 -17.75 -2.84
C GLN A 421 31.52 -18.97 -2.89
N THR A 422 30.98 -19.25 -4.08
CA THR A 422 30.57 -20.58 -4.59
C THR A 422 30.72 -20.53 -6.12
N ASP A 423 31.72 -21.18 -6.72
CA ASP A 423 31.90 -22.61 -7.02
C ASP A 423 31.44 -22.93 -8.46
N GLU A 424 32.43 -23.37 -9.25
CA GLU A 424 32.38 -23.64 -10.69
C GLU A 424 31.50 -24.85 -11.01
N ARG A 425 30.69 -24.77 -12.07
CA ARG A 425 30.39 -25.93 -12.93
C ARG A 425 30.30 -25.53 -14.40
N ASP A 426 31.28 -26.05 -15.13
CA ASP A 426 31.32 -26.24 -16.58
C ASP A 426 30.32 -27.33 -17.01
N PRO A 427 29.62 -27.15 -18.15
CA PRO A 427 29.37 -28.31 -19.00
C PRO A 427 29.59 -28.02 -20.49
N GLN A 428 30.79 -28.30 -20.98
CA GLN A 428 30.97 -28.92 -22.31
C GLN A 428 30.65 -30.41 -22.23
N GLN A 429 29.48 -30.82 -22.73
CA GLN A 429 29.25 -32.06 -23.49
C GLN A 429 27.76 -32.23 -23.74
N GLU A 430 27.32 -31.88 -24.96
CA GLU A 430 26.33 -32.66 -25.70
C GLU A 430 26.36 -32.19 -27.16
N ALA A 431 26.97 -33.00 -28.01
CA ALA A 431 26.97 -32.87 -29.46
C ALA A 431 25.80 -33.72 -30.01
N GLY A 432 25.03 -33.16 -30.95
CA GLY A 432 23.97 -33.93 -31.60
C GLY A 432 23.14 -33.17 -32.66
N ASN A 433 23.79 -32.80 -33.77
CA ASN A 433 23.26 -32.72 -35.14
C ASN A 433 22.08 -31.77 -35.50
N GLY A 434 22.35 -30.85 -36.43
CA GLY A 434 21.35 -30.18 -37.26
C GLY A 434 21.97 -29.11 -38.16
N GLU A 435 22.27 -29.45 -39.41
CA GLU A 435 22.96 -28.64 -40.42
C GLU A 435 22.22 -27.35 -40.81
N GLY A 436 22.96 -26.24 -40.92
CA GLY A 436 22.54 -25.01 -41.62
C GLY A 436 23.68 -24.53 -42.54
N PRO A 437 23.40 -24.07 -43.78
CA PRO A 437 24.44 -23.65 -44.71
C PRO A 437 24.92 -22.22 -44.43
N THR A 438 26.24 -22.08 -44.23
CA THR A 438 26.98 -20.82 -44.12
C THR A 438 27.10 -20.09 -45.46
N SER A 439 26.84 -18.78 -45.48
CA SER A 439 27.34 -17.89 -46.53
C SER A 439 28.22 -16.78 -45.94
N THR A 440 29.46 -16.75 -46.43
CA THR A 440 30.54 -15.83 -46.09
C THR A 440 30.42 -14.53 -46.89
N ARG A 441 30.50 -13.35 -46.25
CA ARG A 441 31.09 -12.16 -46.89
C ARG A 441 31.90 -11.31 -45.91
N SER A 442 33.12 -11.02 -46.38
CA SER A 442 34.25 -10.41 -45.71
C SER A 442 34.13 -8.88 -45.51
N ARG A 443 34.75 -8.40 -44.43
CA ARG A 443 34.94 -6.97 -44.10
C ARG A 443 35.98 -6.32 -45.02
N LEU A 444 35.64 -5.17 -45.61
CA LEU A 444 36.55 -4.27 -46.33
C LEU A 444 36.92 -3.07 -45.43
N PRO A 445 38.21 -2.77 -45.18
CA PRO A 445 38.62 -1.58 -44.42
C PRO A 445 38.79 -0.36 -45.35
N ILE A 446 38.09 0.73 -45.06
CA ILE A 446 38.29 2.04 -45.74
C ILE A 446 39.35 2.84 -44.98
N ARG A 447 40.48 3.12 -45.64
CA ARG A 447 41.49 4.12 -45.21
C ARG A 447 41.21 5.45 -45.90
N ILE A 448 40.99 6.52 -45.13
CA ILE A 448 40.90 7.90 -45.64
C ILE A 448 42.26 8.60 -45.40
N ARG A 449 42.84 9.16 -46.47
CA ARG A 449 44.16 9.81 -46.52
C ARG A 449 43.98 11.33 -46.41
N ARG A 450 44.64 11.98 -45.44
CA ARG A 450 44.77 13.45 -45.33
C ARG A 450 45.74 14.01 -46.38
N PRO A 451 45.50 15.20 -46.98
CA PRO A 451 46.52 15.96 -47.69
C PRO A 451 47.32 16.86 -46.72
N GLY A 452 48.62 16.99 -47.01
CA GLY A 452 49.66 17.51 -46.11
C GLY A 452 49.78 19.04 -46.00
N GLY A 453 50.61 19.44 -45.05
CA GLY A 453 50.96 20.82 -44.74
C GLY A 453 52.19 21.35 -45.49
N GLY A 454 52.34 22.67 -45.47
CA GLY A 454 53.54 23.43 -45.80
C GLY A 454 53.60 24.67 -44.88
N SER A 455 54.79 24.90 -44.32
CA SER A 455 55.09 25.86 -43.24
C SER A 455 55.69 27.19 -43.76
N SER A 456 55.75 28.17 -42.85
CA SER A 456 56.51 29.46 -42.80
C SER A 456 55.54 30.64 -42.62
N GLY A 457 55.74 31.65 -41.77
CA GLY A 457 56.82 32.05 -40.88
C GLY A 457 56.81 33.58 -40.76
N SER A 458 56.95 34.13 -39.54
CA SER A 458 57.09 35.56 -39.17
C SER A 458 55.83 36.45 -39.35
N GLY A 459 55.48 37.42 -38.51
CA GLY A 459 56.05 38.03 -37.31
C GLY A 459 55.30 39.34 -37.03
N GLY A 460 55.33 39.86 -35.78
CA GLY A 460 55.09 41.28 -35.50
C GLY A 460 53.76 41.69 -34.84
N VAL A 461 53.88 42.07 -33.57
CA VAL A 461 52.96 42.81 -32.65
C VAL A 461 53.19 44.35 -32.87
N PRO A 462 52.52 45.39 -32.26
CA PRO A 462 51.19 45.63 -31.63
C PRO A 462 50.43 46.95 -32.07
N ALA A 463 49.24 47.16 -31.48
CA ALA A 463 48.63 48.42 -30.95
C ALA A 463 48.22 49.60 -31.87
N ARG A 464 46.94 50.02 -31.79
CA ARG A 464 46.44 51.21 -31.03
C ARG A 464 44.94 51.52 -31.29
N PRO A 465 44.29 52.37 -30.44
CA PRO A 465 42.84 52.53 -30.30
C PRO A 465 42.27 53.77 -31.02
N GLY A 466 40.93 53.90 -31.06
CA GLY A 466 40.29 55.22 -31.12
C GLY A 466 38.88 55.29 -31.73
N GLY A 467 37.95 55.85 -30.93
CA GLY A 467 36.75 56.60 -31.36
C GLY A 467 35.52 55.77 -31.76
N GLY A 468 34.30 56.01 -31.29
CA GLY A 468 33.75 57.12 -30.51
C GLY A 468 32.35 57.45 -31.04
N ARG A 469 31.31 57.25 -30.22
CA ARG A 469 30.23 58.17 -29.88
C ARG A 469 29.18 57.47 -29.04
#